data_AF-A0A9X2UAJ7-F1
#
_entry.id   AF-A0A9X2UAJ7-F1
#
_cell.length_a   1.000
_cell.length_b   1.000
_cell.length_c   1.000
_cell.angle_alpha   90.00
_cell.angle_beta   90.00
_cell.angle_gamma   90.00
#
_symmetry.space_group_name_H-M   'P 1'
#
loop_
_entity.id
_entity.type
_entity.pdbx_description
1 polymer ?
#
loop_
_entity_poly.entity_id
_entity_poly.type
_entity_poly.pdbx_seq_one_letter_code
_entity_poly.pdbx_strand_id
1 'polypeptide(L)'
;MEVHRETLYEEVWETPLSRLAPEKYGISDVGLRKVCEKLHVPTPPRGYWAKRQHGKDPPKEPLPDLPEDATEAHTFDSTETSTSKDSGSQEDDAEDSHVEASPIEIPEITVDPHLKNPHPLIRNARNALKDAQPDTYGRVQASTGKAVSVSVSPSETGRALRILDALVKGAESVGWPVRGASAGKHDASHFVIADEEVPFRITERTSREEKPESERSLLDRKYRYSPTGQFRLEFPFNHPKPRGQKKWRDTETRDLEDVLPSILERAHEAACGVKERREEQRRFQRKLQEKIEKRKERRRRRKEEKRRREKLEEEAERWSKARSLREYIREVRSRAEREELAPQKRKEVEEWLEWAEAHADRVDPLSDGLPTLE
;
A
#
# COMPACT_ATOMS: atom_id res chain seq x y z
N MET A 1 12.57 23.77 -19.79
CA MET A 1 13.60 22.75 -20.14
C MET A 1 12.91 21.48 -20.60
N GLU A 2 13.24 20.95 -21.78
CA GLU A 2 12.69 19.67 -22.27
C GLU A 2 13.63 18.51 -21.96
N VAL A 3 13.08 17.37 -21.53
CA VAL A 3 13.85 16.17 -21.20
C VAL A 3 13.22 14.95 -21.85
N HIS A 4 14.06 14.19 -22.55
CA HIS A 4 13.71 12.90 -23.15
C HIS A 4 13.81 11.75 -22.15
N ARG A 5 12.95 10.76 -22.35
CA ARG A 5 12.82 9.54 -21.53
C ARG A 5 14.14 8.81 -21.29
N GLU A 6 14.94 8.60 -22.33
CA GLU A 6 16.21 7.88 -22.24
C GLU A 6 17.22 8.62 -21.38
N THR A 7 17.34 9.93 -21.59
CA THR A 7 18.20 10.82 -20.81
C THR A 7 17.79 10.83 -19.33
N LEU A 8 16.49 10.92 -19.05
CA LEU A 8 15.99 10.86 -17.68
C LEU A 8 16.29 9.52 -17.00
N TYR A 9 16.21 8.41 -17.75
CA TYR A 9 16.56 7.09 -17.23
C TYR A 9 18.05 6.97 -16.88
N GLU A 10 18.97 7.49 -17.70
CA GLU A 10 20.39 7.47 -17.37
C GLU A 10 20.68 8.23 -16.08
N GLU A 11 20.13 9.44 -15.97
CA GLU A 11 20.36 10.33 -14.83
C GLU A 11 19.80 9.81 -13.52
N VAL A 12 18.60 9.22 -13.54
CA VAL A 12 17.94 8.67 -12.34
C VAL A 12 18.67 7.44 -11.79
N TRP A 13 19.44 6.74 -12.64
CA TRP A 13 20.24 5.58 -12.26
C TRP A 13 21.72 5.91 -11.99
N GLU A 14 22.16 7.13 -12.32
CA GLU A 14 23.49 7.66 -12.00
C GLU A 14 23.48 8.53 -10.74
N THR A 15 22.40 9.29 -10.51
CA THR A 15 22.26 10.23 -9.39
C THR A 15 20.95 9.99 -8.62
N PRO A 16 20.97 9.99 -7.27
CA PRO A 16 19.75 9.92 -6.48
C PRO A 16 18.75 11.05 -6.81
N LEU A 17 17.46 10.71 -6.92
CA LEU A 17 16.38 11.66 -7.20
C LEU A 17 16.36 12.88 -6.27
N SER A 18 16.71 12.68 -4.99
CA SER A 18 16.78 13.76 -3.99
C SER A 18 17.81 14.84 -4.31
N ARG A 19 18.82 14.50 -5.12
CA ARG A 19 19.87 15.41 -5.58
C ARG A 19 19.61 15.92 -7.00
N LEU A 20 19.23 15.01 -7.90
CA LEU A 20 18.95 15.31 -9.31
C LEU A 20 17.78 16.31 -9.47
N ALA A 21 16.71 16.14 -8.69
CA ALA A 21 15.50 16.97 -8.78
C ALA A 21 15.75 18.47 -8.52
N PRO A 22 16.40 18.87 -7.41
CA PRO A 22 16.70 20.28 -7.20
C PRO A 22 17.84 20.80 -8.08
N GLU A 23 18.92 20.03 -8.29
CA GLU A 23 20.12 20.51 -8.99
C GLU A 23 19.89 20.75 -10.50
N LYS A 24 19.14 19.86 -11.16
CA LYS A 24 18.97 19.90 -12.62
C LYS A 24 17.60 20.39 -13.06
N TYR A 25 16.57 20.09 -12.27
CA TYR A 25 15.17 20.32 -12.67
C TYR A 25 14.45 21.39 -11.85
N GLY A 26 15.05 21.88 -10.76
CA GLY A 26 14.45 22.91 -9.90
C GLY A 26 13.13 22.49 -9.25
N ILE A 27 12.88 21.18 -9.10
CA ILE A 27 11.64 20.63 -8.53
C ILE A 27 11.92 19.70 -7.34
N SER A 28 10.88 19.38 -6.59
CA SER A 28 10.97 18.38 -5.52
C SER A 28 11.21 16.97 -6.06
N ASP A 29 11.81 16.12 -5.23
CA ASP A 29 12.04 14.70 -5.51
C ASP A 29 10.73 13.93 -5.80
N VAL A 30 9.64 14.30 -5.12
CA VAL A 30 8.28 13.81 -5.38
C VAL A 30 7.79 14.28 -6.76
N GLY A 31 8.07 15.54 -7.13
CA GLY A 31 7.78 16.08 -8.45
C GLY A 31 8.48 15.31 -9.57
N LEU A 32 9.79 15.11 -9.45
CA LEU A 32 10.57 14.37 -10.45
C LEU A 32 10.12 12.90 -10.56
N ARG A 33 9.72 12.28 -9.44
CA ARG A 33 9.16 10.92 -9.44
C ARG A 33 7.87 10.82 -10.26
N LYS A 34 6.97 11.80 -10.16
CA LYS A 34 5.74 11.85 -11.00
C LYS A 34 6.08 11.95 -12.49
N VAL A 35 7.15 12.68 -12.84
CA VAL A 35 7.62 12.77 -14.22
C VAL A 35 8.19 11.44 -14.71
N CYS A 36 8.98 10.74 -13.87
CA CYS A 36 9.47 9.39 -14.19
C CYS A 36 8.32 8.41 -14.43
N GLU A 37 7.26 8.47 -13.61
CA GLU A 37 6.06 7.63 -13.80
C GLU A 37 5.34 7.96 -15.11
N LYS A 38 5.20 9.24 -15.46
CA LYS A 38 4.55 9.68 -16.71
C LYS A 38 5.31 9.22 -17.96
N LEU A 39 6.64 9.23 -17.90
CA LEU A 39 7.53 8.77 -18.99
C LEU A 39 7.84 7.26 -18.93
N HIS A 40 7.22 6.50 -18.01
CA HIS A 40 7.47 5.07 -17.82
C HIS A 40 8.97 4.75 -17.63
N VAL A 41 9.66 5.58 -16.85
CA VAL A 41 11.07 5.41 -16.48
C VAL A 41 11.13 4.69 -15.12
N PRO A 42 11.72 3.49 -15.03
CA PRO A 42 11.87 2.79 -13.75
C PRO A 42 12.85 3.56 -12.86
N THR A 43 12.51 3.71 -11.59
CA THR A 43 13.37 4.37 -10.59
C THR A 43 14.04 3.33 -9.70
N PRO A 44 15.31 3.51 -9.27
CA PRO A 44 15.98 2.57 -8.40
C PRO A 44 15.19 2.24 -7.13
N PRO A 45 15.12 0.95 -6.72
CA PRO A 45 14.38 0.55 -5.52
C PRO A 45 15.02 1.09 -4.24
N ARG A 46 14.24 1.15 -3.16
CA ARG A 46 14.73 1.58 -1.84
C ARG A 46 15.94 0.75 -1.42
N GLY A 47 17.03 1.44 -1.07
CA GLY A 47 18.30 0.82 -0.67
C GLY A 47 19.28 0.54 -1.82
N TYR A 48 18.93 0.79 -3.09
CA TYR A 48 19.86 0.70 -4.23
C TYR A 48 21.12 1.55 -4.00
N TRP A 49 20.92 2.83 -3.64
CA TRP A 49 22.02 3.77 -3.39
C TRP A 49 22.87 3.43 -2.16
N ALA A 50 22.23 2.93 -1.09
CA ALA A 50 22.95 2.45 0.09
C ALA A 50 23.84 1.25 -0.24
N LYS A 51 23.37 0.33 -1.10
CA LYS A 51 24.17 -0.81 -1.59
C LYS A 51 25.36 -0.34 -2.43
N ARG A 52 25.19 0.64 -3.33
CA ARG A 52 26.28 1.24 -4.11
C ARG A 52 27.31 1.98 -3.25
N GLN A 53 26.87 2.70 -2.23
CA GLN A 53 27.76 3.39 -1.28
C GLN A 53 28.66 2.42 -0.49
N HIS A 54 28.21 1.18 -0.30
CA HIS A 54 28.98 0.10 0.30
C HIS A 54 29.66 -0.82 -0.74
N GLY A 55 29.90 -0.32 -1.96
CA GLY A 55 30.69 -1.00 -2.98
C GLY A 55 30.01 -2.21 -3.65
N LYS A 56 28.69 -2.38 -3.49
CA LYS A 56 27.92 -3.44 -4.16
C LYS A 56 27.33 -2.94 -5.47
N ASP A 57 27.20 -3.81 -6.45
CA ASP A 57 26.60 -3.51 -7.77
C ASP A 57 25.22 -4.18 -7.93
N PRO A 58 24.15 -3.61 -7.36
CA PRO A 58 22.79 -4.13 -7.51
C PRO A 58 22.29 -4.00 -8.96
N PRO A 59 21.49 -4.96 -9.46
CA PRO A 59 21.05 -4.98 -10.85
C PRO A 59 20.23 -3.74 -11.22
N LYS A 60 20.54 -3.16 -12.39
CA LYS A 60 19.79 -2.06 -13.02
C LYS A 60 18.66 -2.63 -13.86
N GLU A 61 17.42 -2.20 -13.60
CA GLU A 61 16.26 -2.63 -14.38
C GLU A 61 16.30 -2.00 -15.77
N PRO A 62 16.23 -2.78 -16.87
CA PRO A 62 16.29 -2.23 -18.23
C PRO A 62 15.09 -1.33 -18.50
N LEU A 63 15.29 -0.30 -19.34
CA LEU A 63 14.23 0.62 -19.75
C LEU A 63 13.15 -0.17 -20.54
N PRO A 64 11.88 -0.22 -20.07
CA PRO A 64 10.83 -0.96 -20.76
C PRO A 64 10.48 -0.36 -22.13
N ASP A 65 9.92 -1.14 -23.05
CA ASP A 65 9.37 -0.60 -24.30
C ASP A 65 8.16 0.32 -24.02
N LEU A 66 8.06 1.42 -24.78
CA LEU A 66 6.96 2.37 -24.68
C LEU A 66 5.66 1.76 -25.24
N PRO A 67 4.52 1.93 -24.55
CA PRO A 67 3.21 1.74 -25.18
C PRO A 67 3.01 2.75 -26.34
N GLU A 68 2.31 2.36 -27.41
CA GLU A 68 2.06 3.20 -28.62
C GLU A 68 1.45 4.60 -28.34
N ASP A 69 0.87 4.81 -27.14
CA ASP A 69 0.22 6.06 -26.72
C ASP A 69 1.04 6.90 -25.70
N ALA A 70 2.32 6.58 -25.46
CA ALA A 70 3.11 7.22 -24.40
C ALA A 70 4.01 8.36 -24.92
N THR A 71 3.97 9.50 -24.22
CA THR A 71 4.85 10.65 -24.47
C THR A 71 6.32 10.34 -24.17
N GLU A 72 7.22 10.71 -25.09
CA GLU A 72 8.67 10.46 -24.98
C GLU A 72 9.47 11.61 -24.33
N ALA A 73 8.85 12.77 -24.16
CA ALA A 73 9.49 13.96 -23.60
C ALA A 73 8.58 14.69 -22.60
N HIS A 74 9.19 15.36 -21.63
CA HIS A 74 8.51 16.25 -20.69
C HIS A 74 9.17 17.62 -20.68
N THR A 75 8.38 18.68 -20.84
CA THR A 75 8.83 20.07 -20.70
C THR A 75 8.58 20.55 -19.26
N PHE A 76 9.64 20.89 -18.55
CA PHE A 76 9.59 21.62 -17.29
C PHE A 76 9.40 23.11 -17.62
N ASP A 77 8.27 23.67 -17.19
CA ASP A 77 8.02 25.11 -17.34
C ASP A 77 8.73 25.88 -16.24
N SER A 78 9.49 26.90 -16.62
CA SER A 78 10.41 27.61 -15.73
C SER A 78 9.72 28.82 -15.11
N THR A 79 8.60 28.62 -14.41
CA THR A 79 8.05 29.61 -13.48
C THR A 79 7.32 28.89 -12.34
N GLU A 80 8.06 28.57 -11.28
CA GLU A 80 7.60 28.54 -9.88
C GLU A 80 8.78 28.08 -8.99
N THR A 81 9.79 28.94 -8.90
CA THR A 81 10.85 28.80 -7.90
C THR A 81 10.30 29.26 -6.55
N SER A 82 9.75 28.33 -5.77
CA SER A 82 9.61 28.51 -4.33
C SER A 82 10.89 28.02 -3.66
N THR A 83 11.84 28.94 -3.47
CA THR A 83 12.96 28.76 -2.55
C THR A 83 12.47 28.74 -1.11
N SER A 84 12.59 27.60 -0.43
CA SER A 84 12.59 27.56 1.04
C SER A 84 13.97 27.13 1.53
N LYS A 85 14.65 28.08 2.18
CA LYS A 85 15.91 27.89 2.91
C LYS A 85 15.71 26.94 4.09
N ASP A 86 16.76 26.18 4.32
CA ASP A 86 17.10 25.39 5.52
C ASP A 86 17.10 26.25 6.80
N SER A 87 16.34 25.83 7.82
CA SER A 87 16.74 25.82 9.24
C SER A 87 15.63 25.21 10.11
N GLY A 88 16.04 24.54 11.19
CA GLY A 88 15.21 23.60 11.93
C GLY A 88 14.02 24.21 12.67
N SER A 89 12.85 23.67 12.36
CA SER A 89 11.73 23.32 13.26
C SER A 89 10.61 22.92 12.31
N GLN A 90 10.29 21.63 12.22
CA GLN A 90 9.14 21.20 11.41
C GLN A 90 7.86 21.56 12.17
N GLU A 91 7.48 22.83 12.07
CA GLU A 91 6.10 23.24 11.97
C GLU A 91 5.66 22.83 10.56
N ASP A 92 4.84 21.77 10.50
CA ASP A 92 4.18 21.33 9.27
C ASP A 92 3.08 22.34 8.91
N ASP A 93 3.46 23.50 8.38
CA ASP A 93 2.54 24.38 7.65
C ASP A 93 2.40 23.85 6.21
N ALA A 94 1.31 23.12 6.00
CA ALA A 94 0.81 22.77 4.68
C ALA A 94 -0.60 23.32 4.57
N GLU A 95 -0.76 24.25 3.64
CA GLU A 95 -1.94 25.04 3.33
C GLU A 95 -3.28 24.30 3.46
N ASP A 96 -4.21 25.09 3.97
CA ASP A 96 -5.51 24.73 4.46
C ASP A 96 -6.45 24.18 3.40
N SER A 97 -6.85 22.94 3.62
CA SER A 97 -8.24 22.55 3.42
C SER A 97 -8.70 21.90 4.72
N HIS A 98 -8.92 22.74 5.73
CA HIS A 98 -9.73 22.38 6.87
C HIS A 98 -11.09 21.90 6.34
N VAL A 99 -11.30 20.58 6.35
CA VAL A 99 -12.66 20.09 6.55
C VAL A 99 -12.96 20.51 7.99
N GLU A 100 -13.62 21.64 8.17
CA GLU A 100 -14.09 22.10 9.46
C GLU A 100 -14.92 20.97 10.06
N ALA A 101 -14.29 20.24 10.96
CA ALA A 101 -14.98 19.29 11.80
C ALA A 101 -16.00 20.13 12.58
N SER A 102 -17.29 19.81 12.45
CA SER A 102 -18.34 20.60 13.09
C SER A 102 -17.97 20.86 14.55
N PRO A 103 -17.96 22.13 15.01
CA PRO A 103 -17.54 22.46 16.36
C PRO A 103 -18.38 21.65 17.35
N ILE A 104 -17.72 20.86 18.19
CA ILE A 104 -18.37 20.17 19.29
C ILE A 104 -18.12 20.96 20.56
N GLU A 105 -19.18 21.16 21.31
CA GLU A 105 -19.11 21.70 22.66
C GLU A 105 -18.56 20.61 23.59
N ILE A 106 -17.27 20.69 23.88
CA ILE A 106 -16.64 19.80 24.86
C ILE A 106 -16.83 20.43 26.24
N PRO A 107 -17.47 19.73 27.20
CA PRO A 107 -17.64 20.27 28.54
C PRO A 107 -16.29 20.46 29.21
N GLU A 108 -16.21 21.38 30.15
CA GLU A 108 -15.01 21.56 30.98
C GLU A 108 -14.77 20.28 31.79
N ILE A 109 -13.63 19.63 31.56
CA ILE A 109 -13.27 18.38 32.23
C ILE A 109 -12.37 18.70 33.40
N THR A 110 -12.89 18.58 34.62
CA THR A 110 -12.10 18.69 35.84
C THR A 110 -11.74 17.29 36.36
N VAL A 111 -10.46 17.06 36.66
CA VAL A 111 -9.99 15.81 37.26
C VAL A 111 -10.24 15.85 38.77
N ASP A 112 -11.11 14.97 39.28
CA ASP A 112 -11.35 14.86 40.73
C ASP A 112 -10.07 14.35 41.42
N PRO A 113 -9.60 15.01 42.50
CA PRO A 113 -8.46 14.54 43.27
C PRO A 113 -8.66 13.14 43.86
N HIS A 114 -9.90 12.65 43.99
CA HIS A 114 -10.22 11.31 44.47
C HIS A 114 -11.01 10.51 43.43
N LEU A 115 -10.63 9.24 43.23
CA LEU A 115 -11.32 8.35 42.31
C LEU A 115 -12.64 7.83 42.93
N LYS A 116 -13.69 8.65 42.89
CA LYS A 116 -15.04 8.32 43.35
C LYS A 116 -15.89 7.80 42.19
N ASN A 117 -16.51 6.63 42.37
CA ASN A 117 -17.33 5.95 41.36
C ASN A 117 -16.64 5.86 39.98
N PRO A 118 -15.53 5.10 39.85
CA PRO A 118 -14.79 5.00 38.60
C PRO A 118 -15.60 4.27 37.51
N HIS A 119 -15.41 4.68 36.27
CA HIS A 119 -15.98 3.99 35.11
C HIS A 119 -15.58 2.50 35.09
N PRO A 120 -16.44 1.56 34.64
CA PRO A 120 -16.12 0.13 34.61
C PRO A 120 -14.78 -0.21 33.96
N LEU A 121 -14.39 0.50 32.89
CA LEU A 121 -13.09 0.30 32.24
C LEU A 121 -11.91 0.67 33.16
N ILE A 122 -12.06 1.73 33.96
CA ILE A 122 -11.06 2.20 34.94
C ILE A 122 -10.99 1.25 36.12
N ARG A 123 -12.14 0.74 36.59
CA ARG A 123 -12.20 -0.29 37.64
C ARG A 123 -11.45 -1.56 37.21
N ASN A 124 -11.63 -1.98 35.96
CA ASN A 124 -10.93 -3.14 35.41
C ASN A 124 -9.43 -2.87 35.26
N ALA A 125 -9.03 -1.69 34.78
CA ALA A 125 -7.62 -1.29 34.70
C ALA A 125 -6.96 -1.29 36.09
N ARG A 126 -7.62 -0.71 37.09
CA ARG A 126 -7.14 -0.70 38.49
C ARG A 126 -6.92 -2.11 39.02
N ASN A 127 -7.82 -3.04 38.73
CA ASN A 127 -7.67 -4.44 39.16
C ASN A 127 -6.50 -5.12 38.41
N ALA A 128 -6.38 -4.92 37.10
CA ALA A 128 -5.29 -5.47 36.30
C ALA A 128 -3.91 -4.96 36.77
N LEU A 129 -3.79 -3.69 37.17
CA LEU A 129 -2.53 -3.11 37.63
C LEU A 129 -2.08 -3.59 39.02
N LYS A 130 -3.00 -4.06 39.88
CA LYS A 130 -2.64 -4.53 41.23
C LYS A 130 -1.76 -5.78 41.21
N ASP A 131 -2.05 -6.68 40.28
CA ASP A 131 -1.37 -7.98 40.17
C ASP A 131 -0.28 -7.97 39.08
N ALA A 132 -0.10 -6.84 38.39
CA ALA A 132 0.86 -6.70 37.31
C ALA A 132 2.30 -6.61 37.84
N GLN A 133 3.20 -7.35 37.20
CA GLN A 133 4.63 -7.26 37.47
C GLN A 133 5.24 -6.08 36.69
N PRO A 134 6.14 -5.29 37.31
CA PRO A 134 6.85 -4.24 36.61
C PRO A 134 7.64 -4.77 35.42
N ASP A 135 7.55 -4.07 34.29
CA ASP A 135 8.36 -4.32 33.09
C ASP A 135 9.83 -3.92 33.33
N THR A 136 10.68 -4.08 32.32
CA THR A 136 12.10 -3.67 32.43
C THR A 136 12.31 -2.16 32.61
N TYR A 137 11.25 -1.37 32.46
CA TYR A 137 11.25 0.07 32.65
C TYR A 137 10.65 0.47 34.01
N GLY A 138 10.32 -0.49 34.87
CA GLY A 138 9.72 -0.25 36.19
C GLY A 138 8.23 0.09 36.14
N ARG A 139 7.53 -0.22 35.04
CA ARG A 139 6.12 0.13 34.83
C ARG A 139 5.22 -1.09 34.87
N VAL A 140 4.05 -0.93 35.45
CA VAL A 140 2.93 -1.87 35.38
C VAL A 140 2.01 -1.47 34.23
N GLN A 141 1.49 -2.47 33.51
CA GLN A 141 0.68 -2.27 32.32
C GLN A 141 -0.68 -2.93 32.46
N ALA A 142 -1.74 -2.21 32.08
CA ALA A 142 -3.05 -2.77 31.80
C ALA A 142 -3.38 -2.47 30.34
N SER A 143 -3.46 -3.50 29.50
CA SER A 143 -3.70 -3.36 28.06
C SER A 143 -4.60 -4.43 27.46
N THR A 144 -5.32 -5.19 28.29
CA THR A 144 -6.11 -6.32 27.82
C THR A 144 -7.61 -6.14 28.05
N GLY A 145 -8.38 -6.33 26.97
CA GLY A 145 -9.83 -6.53 26.99
C GLY A 145 -10.61 -5.32 27.48
N LYS A 146 -11.29 -5.47 28.62
CA LYS A 146 -12.23 -4.47 29.18
C LYS A 146 -11.55 -3.44 30.08
N ALA A 147 -10.22 -3.31 30.03
CA ALA A 147 -9.46 -2.31 30.78
C ALA A 147 -9.02 -1.15 29.88
N VAL A 148 -8.87 0.07 30.43
CA VAL A 148 -8.24 1.17 29.71
C VAL A 148 -6.73 0.94 29.60
N SER A 149 -6.14 1.26 28.45
CA SER A 149 -4.71 1.17 28.19
C SER A 149 -3.92 2.15 29.04
N VAL A 150 -3.12 1.63 29.97
CA VAL A 150 -2.22 2.42 30.81
C VAL A 150 -0.92 1.66 31.09
N SER A 151 0.20 2.38 31.06
CA SER A 151 1.53 1.84 31.38
C SER A 151 2.29 2.84 32.23
N VAL A 152 2.27 2.68 33.54
CA VAL A 152 2.86 3.63 34.51
C VAL A 152 3.53 2.88 35.65
N SER A 153 4.37 3.55 36.43
CA SER A 153 4.97 3.00 37.64
C SER A 153 3.92 2.69 38.71
N PRO A 154 4.19 1.72 39.61
CA PRO A 154 3.25 1.38 40.68
C PRO A 154 2.87 2.58 41.57
N SER A 155 3.79 3.51 41.82
CA SER A 155 3.54 4.73 42.62
C SER A 155 2.55 5.68 41.95
N GLU A 156 2.60 5.76 40.62
CA GLU A 156 1.83 6.75 39.84
C GLU A 156 0.51 6.21 39.27
N THR A 157 0.17 4.97 39.60
CA THR A 157 -1.09 4.34 39.18
C THR A 157 -2.32 5.15 39.60
N GLY A 158 -2.30 5.76 40.79
CA GLY A 158 -3.42 6.56 41.29
C GLY A 158 -3.69 7.82 40.46
N ARG A 159 -2.65 8.55 40.06
CA ARG A 159 -2.77 9.75 39.22
C ARG A 159 -3.26 9.37 37.82
N ALA A 160 -2.64 8.36 37.19
CA ALA A 160 -3.02 7.92 35.86
C ALA A 160 -4.50 7.47 35.77
N LEU A 161 -5.00 6.74 36.77
CA LEU A 161 -6.40 6.31 36.79
C LEU A 161 -7.39 7.48 36.96
N ARG A 162 -7.03 8.54 37.68
CA ARG A 162 -7.87 9.75 37.81
C ARG A 162 -7.98 10.51 36.49
N ILE A 163 -6.85 10.70 35.81
CA ILE A 163 -6.81 11.34 34.48
C ILE A 163 -7.66 10.55 33.49
N LEU A 164 -7.47 9.22 33.43
CA LEU A 164 -8.23 8.37 32.52
C LEU A 164 -9.72 8.34 32.85
N ASP A 165 -10.11 8.37 34.13
CA ASP A 165 -11.52 8.41 34.53
C ASP A 165 -12.20 9.69 34.09
N ALA A 166 -11.55 10.84 34.28
CA ALA A 166 -12.04 12.13 33.81
C ALA A 166 -12.16 12.17 32.28
N LEU A 167 -11.14 11.67 31.57
CA LEU A 167 -11.13 11.61 30.11
C LEU A 167 -12.23 10.69 29.56
N VAL A 168 -12.43 9.51 30.15
CA VAL A 168 -13.47 8.57 29.71
C VAL A 168 -14.87 9.13 29.97
N LYS A 169 -15.12 9.66 31.17
CA LYS A 169 -16.40 10.29 31.51
C LYS A 169 -16.68 11.51 30.63
N GLY A 170 -15.65 12.32 30.33
CA GLY A 170 -15.75 13.47 29.44
C GLY A 170 -16.02 13.09 27.99
N ALA A 171 -15.45 11.98 27.49
CA ALA A 171 -15.78 11.48 26.16
C ALA A 171 -17.22 10.95 26.11
N GLU A 172 -17.66 10.20 27.12
CA GLU A 172 -19.02 9.64 27.16
C GLU A 172 -20.10 10.70 27.35
N SER A 173 -19.83 11.81 28.04
CA SER A 173 -20.79 12.92 28.16
C SER A 173 -21.07 13.63 26.84
N VAL A 174 -20.10 13.62 25.93
CA VAL A 174 -20.23 14.13 24.54
C VAL A 174 -20.84 13.06 23.61
N GLY A 175 -21.14 11.87 24.14
CA GLY A 175 -21.73 10.76 23.38
C GLY A 175 -20.71 9.91 22.62
N TRP A 176 -19.43 9.96 23.01
CA TRP A 176 -18.37 9.13 22.42
C TRP A 176 -18.08 7.92 23.31
N PRO A 177 -18.61 6.73 22.98
CA PRO A 177 -18.35 5.56 23.78
C PRO A 177 -16.86 5.18 23.74
N VAL A 178 -16.34 4.75 24.89
CA VAL A 178 -14.95 4.31 25.00
C VAL A 178 -14.89 2.78 25.00
N ARG A 179 -13.99 2.23 24.20
CA ARG A 179 -13.66 0.81 24.20
C ARG A 179 -12.36 0.57 24.95
N GLY A 180 -12.34 -0.54 25.69
CA GLY A 180 -11.15 -1.03 26.37
C GLY A 180 -10.02 -1.37 25.38
N ALA A 181 -8.86 -1.68 25.93
CA ALA A 181 -7.67 -1.98 25.15
C ALA A 181 -7.90 -3.23 24.29
N SER A 182 -7.76 -3.06 22.97
CA SER A 182 -7.90 -4.15 22.01
C SER A 182 -6.58 -4.91 21.90
N ALA A 183 -6.65 -6.24 21.99
CA ALA A 183 -5.48 -7.11 21.80
C ALA A 183 -5.01 -6.99 20.33
N GLY A 184 -3.88 -6.30 20.11
CA GLY A 184 -3.40 -5.95 18.77
C GLY A 184 -2.13 -5.13 18.78
N LYS A 185 -1.77 -4.51 17.65
CA LYS A 185 -0.45 -3.87 17.42
C LYS A 185 -0.10 -2.70 18.36
N HIS A 186 -1.03 -2.17 19.14
CA HIS A 186 -0.80 -0.98 19.98
C HIS A 186 -1.31 -1.04 21.40
N ASP A 187 -1.97 -2.15 21.80
CA ASP A 187 -2.41 -2.32 23.18
C ASP A 187 -3.18 -1.09 23.71
N ALA A 188 -3.95 -0.42 22.84
CA ALA A 188 -4.51 0.91 23.04
C ALA A 188 -6.03 0.85 23.23
N SER A 189 -6.57 1.80 24.00
CA SER A 189 -8.02 2.03 24.12
C SER A 189 -8.51 2.89 22.97
N HIS A 190 -9.80 2.87 22.68
CA HIS A 190 -10.35 3.56 21.51
C HIS A 190 -11.54 4.43 21.90
N PHE A 191 -11.53 5.70 21.47
CA PHE A 191 -12.75 6.49 21.38
C PHE A 191 -13.51 6.08 20.13
N VAL A 192 -14.82 5.89 20.23
CA VAL A 192 -15.69 5.64 19.08
C VAL A 192 -16.42 6.93 18.75
N ILE A 193 -16.03 7.58 17.66
CA ILE A 193 -16.55 8.89 17.24
C ILE A 193 -17.08 8.73 15.81
N ALA A 194 -18.39 8.92 15.61
CA ALA A 194 -19.04 8.78 14.29
C ALA A 194 -18.66 7.47 13.54
N ASP A 195 -18.69 6.33 14.27
CA ASP A 195 -18.30 4.99 13.80
C ASP A 195 -16.82 4.83 13.41
N GLU A 196 -15.95 5.78 13.77
CA GLU A 196 -14.50 5.65 13.65
C GLU A 196 -13.86 5.41 15.01
N GLU A 197 -12.83 4.57 15.03
CA GLU A 197 -12.07 4.25 16.23
C GLU A 197 -10.78 5.09 16.29
N VAL A 198 -10.67 5.95 17.30
CA VAL A 198 -9.48 6.76 17.58
C VAL A 198 -8.71 6.14 18.73
N PRO A 199 -7.54 5.52 18.48
CA PRO A 199 -6.77 4.89 19.54
C PRO A 199 -6.11 5.94 20.44
N PHE A 200 -6.03 5.66 21.74
CA PHE A 200 -5.28 6.43 22.71
C PHE A 200 -4.65 5.53 23.77
N ARG A 201 -3.53 5.99 24.33
CA ARG A 201 -2.91 5.37 25.51
C ARG A 201 -2.19 6.40 26.36
N ILE A 202 -2.08 6.09 27.66
CA ILE A 202 -1.18 6.80 28.58
C ILE A 202 0.02 5.92 28.89
N THR A 203 1.22 6.51 28.76
CA THR A 203 2.49 5.88 29.11
C THR A 203 3.31 6.81 29.97
N GLU A 204 3.95 6.30 31.01
CA GLU A 204 4.94 7.04 31.77
C GLU A 204 6.28 7.07 31.04
N ARG A 205 6.90 8.25 31.04
CA ARG A 205 8.23 8.47 30.50
C ARG A 205 9.28 7.84 31.43
N THR A 206 10.32 7.33 30.80
CA THR A 206 11.46 6.72 31.49
C THR A 206 12.72 7.52 31.17
N SER A 207 13.50 7.86 32.18
CA SER A 207 14.88 8.28 32.00
C SER A 207 15.75 7.04 31.72
N ARG A 208 16.91 7.26 31.13
CA ARG A 208 17.91 6.19 30.93
C ARG A 208 19.24 6.67 31.45
N GLU A 209 19.91 5.80 32.19
CA GLU A 209 21.26 6.01 32.69
C GLU A 209 22.15 4.89 32.18
N GLU A 210 23.31 5.26 31.68
CA GLU A 210 24.29 4.30 31.18
C GLU A 210 24.98 3.63 32.37
N LYS A 211 24.87 2.29 32.48
CA LYS A 211 25.51 1.55 33.58
C LYS A 211 27.04 1.73 33.50
N PRO A 212 27.77 1.90 34.61
CA PRO A 212 29.23 1.95 34.58
C PRO A 212 29.79 0.61 34.06
N GLU A 213 30.94 0.63 33.38
CA GLU A 213 31.54 -0.59 32.79
C GLU A 213 31.79 -1.70 33.83
N SER A 214 32.06 -1.31 35.08
CA SER A 214 32.23 -2.24 36.21
C SER A 214 30.98 -3.04 36.57
N GLU A 215 29.79 -2.55 36.22
CA GLU A 215 28.51 -3.22 36.46
C GLU A 215 27.99 -3.97 35.21
N ARG A 216 28.67 -3.85 34.07
CA ARG A 216 28.22 -4.46 32.81
C ARG A 216 28.74 -5.89 32.66
N SER A 217 27.82 -6.84 32.53
CA SER A 217 28.10 -8.16 31.98
C SER A 217 27.79 -8.19 30.48
N LEU A 218 28.37 -9.14 29.72
CA LEU A 218 28.12 -9.33 28.28
C LEU A 218 26.64 -9.55 27.94
N LEU A 219 25.86 -10.06 28.90
CA LEU A 219 24.41 -10.31 28.77
C LEU A 219 23.54 -9.18 29.32
N ASP A 220 24.12 -8.16 29.95
CA ASP A 220 23.36 -7.12 30.65
C ASP A 220 23.02 -5.95 29.72
N ARG A 221 21.85 -5.34 29.94
CA ARG A 221 21.42 -4.15 29.20
C ARG A 221 22.32 -2.98 29.57
N LYS A 222 22.86 -2.32 28.55
CA LYS A 222 23.73 -1.13 28.67
C LYS A 222 23.12 0.00 29.53
N TYR A 223 21.80 0.12 29.54
CA TYR A 223 21.08 1.20 30.22
C TYR A 223 20.22 0.66 31.37
N ARG A 224 20.21 1.40 32.48
CA ARG A 224 19.21 1.33 33.55
C ARG A 224 18.11 2.34 33.22
N TYR A 225 16.85 1.93 33.38
CA TYR A 225 15.70 2.80 33.14
C TYR A 225 15.00 3.09 34.46
N SER A 226 14.61 4.35 34.65
CA SER A 226 13.86 4.78 35.83
C SER A 226 12.61 5.56 35.39
N PRO A 227 11.42 5.25 35.94
CA PRO A 227 10.22 6.03 35.71
C PRO A 227 10.39 7.46 36.24
N THR A 228 9.88 8.46 35.52
CA THR A 228 10.09 9.89 35.85
C THR A 228 8.91 10.58 36.51
N GLY A 229 7.77 9.91 36.67
CA GLY A 229 6.51 10.51 37.13
C GLY A 229 5.79 11.37 36.09
N GLN A 230 6.37 11.53 34.90
CA GLN A 230 5.81 12.34 33.81
C GLN A 230 5.06 11.45 32.83
N PHE A 231 3.80 11.74 32.59
CA PHE A 231 2.96 10.99 31.68
C PHE A 231 3.01 11.57 30.27
N ARG A 232 2.77 10.67 29.31
CA ARG A 232 2.54 10.99 27.92
C ARG A 232 1.23 10.33 27.50
N LEU A 233 0.29 11.13 27.03
CA LEU A 233 -0.87 10.65 26.30
C LEU A 233 -0.55 10.71 24.81
N GLU A 234 -0.78 9.62 24.09
CA GLU A 234 -0.59 9.60 22.64
C GLU A 234 -1.72 8.88 21.90
N PHE A 235 -1.94 9.32 20.66
CA PHE A 235 -2.77 8.65 19.68
C PHE A 235 -1.87 7.83 18.74
N PRO A 236 -1.75 6.50 18.92
CA PRO A 236 -0.81 5.66 18.17
C PRO A 236 -1.32 5.36 16.75
N PHE A 237 -1.38 6.40 15.91
CA PHE A 237 -1.66 6.25 14.49
C PHE A 237 -0.40 5.80 13.74
N ASN A 238 -0.48 4.68 13.01
CA ASN A 238 0.60 4.17 12.16
C ASN A 238 0.86 5.00 10.90
N HIS A 239 0.06 6.03 10.65
CA HIS A 239 0.08 6.78 9.41
C HIS A 239 0.16 8.29 9.66
N PRO A 240 0.64 9.06 8.66
CA PRO A 240 0.76 10.51 8.79
C PRO A 240 -0.56 11.23 9.05
N LYS A 241 -1.68 10.81 8.42
CA LYS A 241 -3.03 11.27 8.82
C LYS A 241 -3.58 10.45 10.03
N PRO A 242 -4.44 11.01 10.90
CA PRO A 242 -4.88 12.41 10.92
C PRO A 242 -3.71 13.35 11.17
N ARG A 243 -3.74 14.55 10.58
CA ARG A 243 -2.69 15.56 10.78
C ARG A 243 -2.83 16.19 12.17
N GLY A 244 -1.84 16.96 12.59
CA GLY A 244 -1.87 17.69 13.87
C GLY A 244 -1.27 16.93 15.05
N GLN A 245 -1.48 17.47 16.24
CA GLN A 245 -0.87 16.98 17.47
C GLN A 245 -1.44 15.62 17.87
N LYS A 246 -0.54 14.65 18.09
CA LYS A 246 -0.88 13.27 18.49
C LYS A 246 -0.33 12.89 19.85
N LYS A 247 0.41 13.81 20.50
CA LYS A 247 1.18 13.53 21.71
C LYS A 247 1.08 14.71 22.65
N TRP A 248 0.70 14.43 23.88
CA TRP A 248 0.66 15.35 25.01
C TRP A 248 1.54 14.81 26.11
N ARG A 249 2.17 15.70 26.87
CA ARG A 249 3.18 15.36 27.87
C ARG A 249 2.99 16.26 29.08
N ASP A 250 3.24 15.70 30.26
CA ASP A 250 3.47 16.53 31.45
C ASP A 250 4.74 17.36 31.25
N THR A 251 4.66 18.63 31.60
CA THR A 251 5.77 19.57 31.68
C THR A 251 5.77 20.24 33.04
N GLU A 252 6.90 20.84 33.43
CA GLU A 252 7.00 21.56 34.70
C GLU A 252 5.96 22.68 34.86
N THR A 253 5.46 23.23 33.76
CA THR A 253 4.51 24.35 33.72
C THR A 253 3.07 23.93 33.39
N ARG A 254 2.84 22.68 33.01
CA ARG A 254 1.52 22.23 32.52
C ARG A 254 1.34 20.74 32.71
N ASP A 255 0.27 20.40 33.40
CA ASP A 255 -0.15 19.04 33.69
C ASP A 255 -1.09 18.50 32.60
N LEU A 256 -1.10 17.18 32.41
CA LEU A 256 -2.01 16.51 31.46
C LEU A 256 -3.49 16.71 31.81
N GLU A 257 -3.78 16.96 33.08
CA GLU A 257 -5.09 17.29 33.64
C GLU A 257 -5.70 18.52 32.96
N ASP A 258 -4.90 19.54 32.63
CA ASP A 258 -5.37 20.82 32.07
C ASP A 258 -5.58 20.78 30.55
N VAL A 259 -5.10 19.74 29.87
CA VAL A 259 -5.19 19.59 28.41
C VAL A 259 -6.28 18.62 27.99
N LEU A 260 -7.01 18.00 28.91
CA LEU A 260 -8.05 17.02 28.59
C LEU A 260 -9.10 17.52 27.59
N PRO A 261 -9.63 18.77 27.69
CA PRO A 261 -10.57 19.28 26.69
C PRO A 261 -9.93 19.32 25.29
N SER A 262 -8.72 19.87 25.17
CA SER A 262 -7.99 19.93 23.89
C SER A 262 -7.67 18.55 23.31
N ILE A 263 -7.48 17.53 24.16
CA ILE A 263 -7.25 16.15 23.72
C ILE A 263 -8.52 15.58 23.08
N LEU A 264 -9.69 15.86 23.65
CA LEU A 264 -10.96 15.44 23.06
C LEU A 264 -11.28 16.19 21.76
N GLU A 265 -10.96 17.48 21.65
CA GLU A 265 -11.08 18.24 20.39
C GLU A 265 -10.24 17.58 19.30
N ARG A 266 -8.98 17.27 19.63
CA ARG A 266 -8.07 16.59 18.71
C ARG A 266 -8.50 15.15 18.42
N ALA A 267 -9.18 14.47 19.33
CA ALA A 267 -9.78 13.16 19.07
C ALA A 267 -10.90 13.26 18.02
N HIS A 268 -11.73 14.31 18.08
CA HIS A 268 -12.77 14.54 17.08
C HIS A 268 -12.19 14.81 15.70
N GLU A 269 -11.23 15.74 15.60
CA GLU A 269 -10.53 16.01 14.33
C GLU A 269 -9.85 14.74 13.78
N ALA A 270 -9.27 13.94 14.67
CA ALA A 270 -8.65 12.68 14.32
C ALA A 270 -9.67 11.70 13.71
N ALA A 271 -10.88 11.63 14.26
CA ALA A 271 -11.96 10.79 13.71
C ALA A 271 -12.37 11.24 12.30
N CYS A 272 -12.53 12.55 12.07
CA CYS A 272 -12.80 13.10 10.74
C CYS A 272 -11.71 12.69 9.72
N GLY A 273 -10.43 12.81 10.10
CA GLY A 273 -9.31 12.41 9.25
C GLY A 273 -9.23 10.89 9.00
N VAL A 274 -9.67 10.06 9.95
CA VAL A 274 -9.77 8.60 9.76
C VAL A 274 -10.89 8.26 8.76
N LYS A 275 -12.06 8.89 8.89
CA LYS A 275 -13.18 8.71 7.97
C LYS A 275 -12.82 9.06 6.53
N GLU A 276 -12.21 10.22 6.32
CA GLU A 276 -11.77 10.68 4.99
C GLU A 276 -10.86 9.64 4.32
N ARG A 277 -9.83 9.17 5.03
CA ARG A 277 -8.92 8.14 4.51
C ARG A 277 -9.67 6.87 4.12
N ARG A 278 -10.61 6.41 4.95
CA ARG A 278 -11.39 5.19 4.69
C ARG A 278 -12.15 5.33 3.37
N GLU A 279 -12.71 6.50 3.11
CA GLU A 279 -13.40 6.83 1.86
C GLU A 279 -12.43 6.92 0.67
N GLU A 280 -11.29 7.59 0.82
CA GLU A 280 -10.22 7.64 -0.20
C GLU A 280 -9.76 6.23 -0.59
N GLN A 281 -9.52 5.37 0.40
CA GLN A 281 -9.08 3.98 0.20
C GLN A 281 -10.14 3.17 -0.55
N ARG A 282 -11.42 3.31 -0.20
CA ARG A 282 -12.54 2.67 -0.92
C ARG A 282 -12.62 3.14 -2.37
N ARG A 283 -12.50 4.45 -2.62
CA ARG A 283 -12.50 5.03 -3.98
C ARG A 283 -11.32 4.51 -4.80
N PHE A 284 -10.13 4.43 -4.19
CA PHE A 284 -8.93 3.91 -4.84
C PHE A 284 -9.06 2.43 -5.18
N GLN A 285 -9.53 1.60 -4.24
CA GLN A 285 -9.77 0.17 -4.45
C GLN A 285 -10.76 -0.09 -5.59
N ARG A 286 -11.86 0.67 -5.64
CA ARG A 286 -12.84 0.59 -6.73
C ARG A 286 -12.20 0.87 -8.10
N LYS A 287 -11.45 1.98 -8.22
CA LYS A 287 -10.74 2.32 -9.46
C LYS A 287 -9.73 1.23 -9.86
N LEU A 288 -9.04 0.63 -8.90
CA LEU A 288 -8.09 -0.46 -9.16
C LEU A 288 -8.81 -1.71 -9.67
N GLN A 289 -9.94 -2.07 -9.06
CA GLN A 289 -10.75 -3.21 -9.48
C GLN A 289 -11.31 -3.02 -10.89
N GLU A 290 -11.83 -1.83 -11.21
CA GLU A 290 -12.28 -1.48 -12.57
C GLU A 290 -11.14 -1.60 -13.60
N LYS A 291 -9.92 -1.15 -13.26
CA LYS A 291 -8.74 -1.31 -14.13
C LYS A 291 -8.35 -2.77 -14.33
N ILE A 292 -8.38 -3.59 -13.28
CA ILE A 292 -8.09 -5.02 -13.34
C ILE A 292 -9.09 -5.72 -14.26
N GLU A 293 -10.37 -5.42 -14.10
CA GLU A 293 -11.44 -6.06 -14.90
C GLU A 293 -11.31 -5.70 -16.38
N LYS A 294 -11.11 -4.42 -16.71
CA LYS A 294 -10.83 -3.98 -18.08
C LYS A 294 -9.60 -4.68 -18.69
N ARG A 295 -8.55 -4.90 -17.91
CA ARG A 295 -7.35 -5.64 -18.36
C ARG A 295 -7.65 -7.12 -18.62
N LYS A 296 -8.44 -7.77 -17.76
CA LYS A 296 -8.87 -9.16 -17.94
C LYS A 296 -9.72 -9.32 -19.19
N GLU A 297 -10.67 -8.41 -19.40
CA GLU A 297 -11.54 -8.40 -20.57
C GLU A 297 -10.74 -8.23 -21.86
N ARG A 298 -9.83 -7.24 -21.91
CA ARG A 298 -8.91 -7.05 -23.06
C ARG A 298 -8.07 -8.30 -23.33
N ARG A 299 -7.56 -8.96 -22.28
CA ARG A 299 -6.78 -10.20 -22.43
C ARG A 299 -7.63 -11.35 -22.96
N ARG A 300 -8.89 -11.47 -22.50
CA ARG A 300 -9.83 -12.48 -23.00
C ARG A 300 -10.12 -12.27 -24.49
N ARG A 301 -10.47 -11.04 -24.88
CA ARG A 301 -10.75 -10.69 -26.27
C ARG A 301 -9.56 -10.99 -27.20
N ARG A 302 -8.34 -10.62 -26.79
CA ARG A 302 -7.12 -10.95 -27.56
C ARG A 302 -6.87 -12.45 -27.68
N LYS A 303 -7.16 -13.24 -26.64
CA LYS A 303 -7.03 -14.70 -26.70
C LYS A 303 -8.06 -15.33 -27.63
N GLU A 304 -9.31 -14.88 -27.55
CA GLU A 304 -10.39 -15.34 -28.44
C GLU A 304 -10.08 -15.00 -29.90
N GLU A 305 -9.61 -13.78 -30.17
CA GLU A 305 -9.19 -13.33 -31.50
C GLU A 305 -7.97 -14.09 -32.02
N LYS A 306 -6.96 -14.33 -31.18
CA LYS A 306 -5.80 -15.17 -31.55
C LYS A 306 -6.24 -16.59 -31.92
N ARG A 307 -7.09 -17.21 -31.10
CA ARG A 307 -7.63 -18.56 -31.38
C ARG A 307 -8.41 -18.59 -32.70
N ARG A 308 -9.21 -17.56 -32.97
CA ARG A 308 -9.95 -17.42 -34.23
C ARG A 308 -9.01 -17.31 -35.42
N ARG A 309 -7.97 -16.49 -35.31
CA ARG A 309 -6.93 -16.35 -36.33
C ARG A 309 -6.17 -17.65 -36.57
N GLU A 310 -5.71 -18.32 -35.51
CA GLU A 310 -4.98 -19.59 -35.63
C GLU A 310 -5.84 -20.66 -36.31
N LYS A 311 -7.14 -20.74 -35.97
CA LYS A 311 -8.08 -21.66 -36.64
C LYS A 311 -8.25 -21.33 -38.13
N LEU A 312 -8.36 -20.05 -38.49
CA LEU A 312 -8.49 -19.63 -39.88
C LEU A 312 -7.22 -19.95 -40.69
N GLU A 313 -6.04 -19.71 -40.12
CA GLU A 313 -4.76 -20.06 -40.74
C GLU A 313 -4.65 -21.57 -40.96
N GLU A 314 -5.04 -22.38 -39.97
CA GLU A 314 -5.06 -23.85 -40.07
C GLU A 314 -6.05 -24.34 -41.15
N GLU A 315 -7.26 -23.78 -41.21
CA GLU A 315 -8.23 -24.11 -42.26
C GLU A 315 -7.68 -23.74 -43.66
N ALA A 316 -7.07 -22.57 -43.81
CA ALA A 316 -6.46 -22.16 -45.09
C ALA A 316 -5.32 -23.10 -45.53
N GLU A 317 -4.47 -23.55 -44.60
CA GLU A 317 -3.40 -24.51 -44.87
C GLU A 317 -3.96 -25.87 -45.32
N ARG A 318 -4.99 -26.39 -44.62
CA ARG A 318 -5.67 -27.64 -44.98
C ARG A 318 -6.30 -27.56 -46.36
N TRP A 319 -6.97 -26.45 -46.67
CA TRP A 319 -7.53 -26.20 -48.00
C TRP A 319 -6.45 -26.15 -49.09
N SER A 320 -5.34 -25.44 -48.85
CA SER A 320 -4.21 -25.39 -49.79
C SER A 320 -3.63 -26.78 -50.04
N LYS A 321 -3.49 -27.60 -48.99
CA LYS A 321 -3.01 -28.97 -49.10
C LYS A 321 -3.96 -29.84 -49.91
N ALA A 322 -5.28 -29.76 -49.66
CA ALA A 322 -6.28 -30.49 -50.44
C ALA A 322 -6.24 -30.10 -51.92
N ARG A 323 -6.05 -28.81 -52.23
CA ARG A 323 -5.86 -28.34 -53.60
C ARG A 323 -4.63 -28.95 -54.25
N SER A 324 -3.47 -28.93 -53.59
CA SER A 324 -2.24 -29.53 -54.11
C SER A 324 -2.38 -31.04 -54.32
N LEU A 325 -3.08 -31.74 -53.42
CA LEU A 325 -3.39 -33.17 -53.59
C LEU A 325 -4.26 -33.41 -54.84
N ARG A 326 -5.32 -32.63 -55.04
CA ARG A 326 -6.17 -32.73 -56.24
C ARG A 326 -5.40 -32.45 -57.53
N GLU A 327 -4.48 -31.49 -57.52
CA GLU A 327 -3.60 -31.20 -58.66
C GLU A 327 -2.67 -32.39 -58.97
N TYR A 328 -2.06 -33.00 -57.93
CA TYR A 328 -1.22 -34.19 -58.10
C TYR A 328 -2.01 -35.41 -58.60
N ILE A 329 -3.19 -35.67 -58.04
CA ILE A 329 -4.08 -36.76 -58.47
C ILE A 329 -4.45 -36.61 -59.95
N ARG A 330 -4.77 -35.39 -60.40
CA ARG A 330 -5.05 -35.10 -61.82
C ARG A 330 -3.85 -35.42 -62.72
N GLU A 331 -2.64 -35.06 -62.29
CA GLU A 331 -1.42 -35.37 -63.03
C GLU A 331 -1.15 -36.89 -63.09
N VAL A 332 -1.33 -37.61 -61.99
CA VAL A 332 -1.18 -39.08 -61.96
C VAL A 332 -2.20 -39.75 -62.88
N ARG A 333 -3.47 -39.32 -62.83
CA ARG A 333 -4.53 -39.79 -63.74
C ARG A 333 -4.16 -39.55 -65.21
N SER A 334 -3.71 -38.34 -65.54
CA SER A 334 -3.31 -37.99 -66.89
C SER A 334 -2.08 -38.77 -67.40
N ARG A 335 -1.16 -39.18 -66.52
CA ARG A 335 -0.03 -40.04 -66.90
C ARG A 335 -0.44 -41.50 -67.07
N ALA A 336 -1.31 -42.00 -66.20
CA ALA A 336 -1.85 -43.36 -66.30
C ALA A 336 -2.64 -43.57 -67.61
N GLU A 337 -3.24 -42.52 -68.17
CA GLU A 337 -3.92 -42.56 -69.47
C GLU A 337 -2.96 -42.50 -70.68
N ARG A 338 -1.77 -41.91 -70.51
CA ARG A 338 -0.78 -41.72 -71.59
C ARG A 338 0.23 -42.86 -71.72
N GLU A 339 0.52 -43.57 -70.64
CA GLU A 339 1.42 -44.73 -70.64
C GLU A 339 0.65 -46.03 -70.93
N GLU A 340 1.24 -46.94 -71.72
CA GLU A 340 0.70 -48.30 -71.88
C GLU A 340 1.08 -49.15 -70.65
N LEU A 341 0.23 -49.11 -69.62
CA LEU A 341 0.40 -49.95 -68.43
C LEU A 341 -0.19 -51.36 -68.62
N ALA A 342 0.46 -52.36 -68.02
CA ALA A 342 -0.09 -53.70 -67.90
C ALA A 342 -1.45 -53.68 -67.16
N PRO A 343 -2.43 -54.52 -67.54
CA PRO A 343 -3.80 -54.47 -66.99
C PRO A 343 -3.88 -54.52 -65.45
N GLN A 344 -2.99 -55.30 -64.82
CA GLN A 344 -2.93 -55.42 -63.36
C GLN A 344 -2.49 -54.11 -62.68
N LYS A 345 -1.47 -53.44 -63.24
CA LYS A 345 -0.97 -52.15 -62.71
C LYS A 345 -1.99 -51.04 -62.91
N ARG A 346 -2.77 -51.07 -63.99
CA ARG A 346 -3.84 -50.10 -64.24
C ARG A 346 -4.90 -50.15 -63.13
N LYS A 347 -5.31 -51.35 -62.73
CA LYS A 347 -6.28 -51.56 -61.65
C LYS A 347 -5.76 -51.05 -60.29
N GLU A 348 -4.49 -51.32 -59.97
CA GLU A 348 -3.86 -50.81 -58.74
C GLU A 348 -3.78 -49.28 -58.70
N VAL A 349 -3.53 -48.64 -59.86
CA VAL A 349 -3.52 -47.17 -59.98
C VAL A 349 -4.94 -46.59 -59.83
N GLU A 350 -5.96 -47.25 -60.41
CA GLU A 350 -7.36 -46.83 -60.25
C GLU A 350 -7.82 -46.92 -58.78
N GLU A 351 -7.52 -48.02 -58.07
CA GLU A 351 -7.80 -48.17 -56.63
C GLU A 351 -7.07 -47.11 -55.79
N TRP A 352 -5.83 -46.76 -56.16
CA TRP A 352 -5.08 -45.68 -55.50
C TRP A 352 -5.68 -44.29 -55.77
N LEU A 353 -6.15 -44.02 -56.99
CA LEU A 353 -6.77 -42.74 -57.35
C LEU A 353 -8.07 -42.51 -56.57
N GLU A 354 -8.92 -43.53 -56.43
CA GLU A 354 -10.15 -43.45 -55.63
C GLU A 354 -9.87 -43.16 -54.15
N TRP A 355 -8.88 -43.85 -53.58
CA TRP A 355 -8.44 -43.59 -52.21
C TRP A 355 -7.88 -42.17 -52.04
N ALA A 356 -7.07 -41.71 -52.99
CA ALA A 356 -6.42 -40.41 -52.94
C ALA A 356 -7.43 -39.25 -53.06
N GLU A 357 -8.47 -39.40 -53.89
CA GLU A 357 -9.57 -38.43 -54.01
C GLU A 357 -10.37 -38.34 -52.70
N ALA A 358 -10.76 -39.48 -52.13
CA ALA A 358 -11.44 -39.52 -50.84
C ALA A 358 -10.58 -38.92 -49.70
N HIS A 359 -9.26 -39.07 -49.76
CA HIS A 359 -8.34 -38.44 -48.81
C HIS A 359 -8.28 -36.91 -49.00
N ALA A 360 -8.23 -36.43 -50.24
CA ALA A 360 -8.23 -34.99 -50.53
C ALA A 360 -9.50 -34.31 -50.02
N ASP A 361 -10.66 -34.95 -50.19
CA ASP A 361 -11.94 -34.43 -49.69
C ASP A 361 -12.00 -34.41 -48.16
N ARG A 362 -11.41 -35.40 -47.48
CA ARG A 362 -11.32 -35.41 -46.01
C ARG A 362 -10.42 -34.31 -45.44
N VAL A 363 -9.39 -33.92 -46.20
CA VAL A 363 -8.45 -32.86 -45.79
C VAL A 363 -9.03 -31.48 -46.09
N ASP A 364 -9.90 -31.36 -47.08
CA ASP A 364 -10.53 -30.10 -47.47
C ASP A 364 -11.55 -29.63 -46.41
N PRO A 365 -11.30 -28.52 -45.70
CA PRO A 365 -12.23 -28.00 -44.69
C PRO A 365 -13.55 -27.51 -45.27
N LEU A 366 -13.67 -27.35 -46.60
CA LEU A 366 -14.91 -26.93 -47.25
C LEU A 366 -15.82 -28.11 -47.63
N SER A 367 -15.35 -29.36 -47.52
CA SER A 367 -16.15 -30.55 -47.81
C SER A 367 -17.30 -30.75 -46.81
N ASP A 368 -17.12 -30.29 -45.56
CA ASP A 368 -18.11 -30.42 -44.48
C ASP A 368 -19.03 -29.18 -44.33
N GLY A 369 -18.84 -28.14 -45.16
CA GLY A 369 -19.64 -26.90 -45.16
C GLY A 369 -18.82 -25.61 -45.14
N LEU A 370 -19.48 -24.46 -45.19
CA LEU A 370 -18.82 -23.15 -45.14
C LEU A 370 -18.47 -22.77 -43.68
N PRO A 371 -17.27 -22.22 -43.42
CA PRO A 371 -16.90 -21.77 -42.08
C PRO A 371 -17.78 -20.61 -41.63
N THR A 372 -18.22 -20.63 -40.36
CA THR A 372 -19.02 -19.57 -39.74
C THR A 372 -18.31 -18.96 -38.53
N LEU A 373 -18.58 -17.68 -38.28
CA LEU A 373 -18.12 -16.95 -37.09
C LEU A 373 -18.99 -17.34 -35.89
N GLU A 374 -18.62 -18.39 -35.17
CA GLU A 374 -19.10 -18.62 -33.80
C GLU A 374 -18.19 -17.92 -32.76
#